data_AF-A0A2H0UMZ6-F1
#
_entry.id   AF-A0A2H0UMZ6-F1
#
_cell.length_a   1.000
_cell.length_b   1.000
_cell.length_c   1.000
_cell.angle_alpha   90.00
_cell.angle_beta   90.00
_cell.angle_gamma   90.00
#
_symmetry.space_group_name_H-M   'P 1'
#
loop_
_entity.id
_entity.type
_entity.pdbx_description
1 polymer ?
#
loop_
_entity_poly.entity_id
_entity_poly.type
_entity_poly.pdbx_seq_one_letter_code
_entity_poly.pdbx_strand_id
1 'polypeptide(L)'
;MFERTTKFFQGLFRKDKLPKLSELPDSFYVGQDYVEDKVRIPVEIQLYFPFSADIENTTLNIENKEVKLEQRGAIFRVSFVENISEKLFQNISKNHTGDDWVLGYVSEVLPYINQEILKQRYRHAHFLLKTITALDISQLWLVNQNTKQKVQVAWPKAIANFPPAAELAKNYDDKIYLRDIIDAINSFFNSNYEESIRKIITSAETFIKSYNLKVQKSTYKTDFEETVRRHMNITCPMTTENAADVIMATYKTRNDIVHDGKRLDPKEGKKIGKKGIHLVLDVYKNYGTDEDLKRYAFFLEGQFMFHEQFLGDSLTLKWLEKSELKKKVDVN
;
A
#
# COMPACT_ATOMS: atom_id res chain seq x y z
N MET A 1 -1.86 12.82 37.97
CA MET A 1 -1.81 11.72 36.95
C MET A 1 -0.82 12.02 35.79
N PHE A 2 -0.29 13.24 35.68
CA PHE A 2 0.73 13.64 34.68
C PHE A 2 2.21 13.46 35.11
N GLU A 3 2.49 12.98 36.32
CA GLU A 3 3.87 12.79 36.81
C GLU A 3 4.39 11.35 36.70
N ARG A 4 3.56 10.39 36.26
CA ARG A 4 3.98 8.99 36.11
C ARG A 4 4.50 8.65 34.71
N THR A 5 4.23 9.47 33.69
CA THR A 5 4.75 9.30 32.32
C THR A 5 6.18 9.83 32.18
N THR A 6 6.61 10.78 32.99
CA THR A 6 8.00 11.29 32.98
C THR A 6 9.01 10.30 33.56
N LYS A 7 8.57 9.38 34.43
CA LYS A 7 9.45 8.34 35.00
C LYS A 7 9.68 7.13 34.08
N PHE A 8 8.84 6.90 33.07
CA PHE A 8 9.04 5.81 32.13
C PHE A 8 10.18 6.13 31.13
N PHE A 9 10.28 7.38 30.68
CA PHE A 9 11.39 7.85 29.86
C PHE A 9 12.71 8.02 30.63
N GLN A 10 12.66 8.26 31.96
CA GLN A 10 13.87 8.34 32.79
C GLN A 10 14.49 6.98 33.11
N GLY A 11 13.78 5.86 32.87
CA GLY A 11 14.30 4.50 33.09
C GLY A 11 15.02 3.88 31.90
N LEU A 12 14.77 4.37 30.67
CA LEU A 12 15.35 3.82 29.43
C LEU A 12 16.67 4.47 29.01
N PHE A 13 17.00 5.64 29.56
CA PHE A 13 18.29 6.29 29.34
C PHE A 13 19.10 6.22 30.62
N ARG A 14 19.91 5.17 30.77
CA ARG A 14 21.07 5.26 31.66
C ARG A 14 21.82 6.52 31.24
N LYS A 15 21.99 7.46 32.18
CA LYS A 15 22.68 8.75 32.01
C LYS A 15 24.13 8.64 31.53
N ASP A 16 24.65 7.44 31.41
CA ASP A 16 26.02 7.19 31.03
C ASP A 16 26.10 6.95 29.52
N LYS A 17 26.48 8.03 28.82
CA LYS A 17 26.88 8.13 27.42
C LYS A 17 25.75 8.26 26.40
N LEU A 18 25.05 9.39 26.43
CA LEU A 18 24.62 9.98 25.15
C LEU A 18 25.89 10.36 24.37
N PRO A 19 26.06 9.92 23.11
CA PRO A 19 27.22 10.28 22.30
C PRO A 19 27.32 11.79 22.18
N LYS A 20 28.56 12.32 22.17
CA LYS A 20 28.74 13.76 21.95
C LYS A 20 28.18 14.10 20.58
N LEU A 21 27.58 15.29 20.42
CA LEU A 21 27.03 15.72 19.13
C LEU A 21 28.08 15.68 17.99
N SER A 22 29.36 15.82 18.33
CA SER A 22 30.52 15.71 17.44
C SER A 22 30.87 14.28 17.00
N GLU A 23 30.22 13.26 17.56
CA GLU A 23 30.43 11.83 17.26
C GLU A 23 29.27 11.25 16.41
N LEU A 24 28.22 12.04 16.17
CA LEU A 24 27.13 11.64 15.28
C LEU A 24 27.57 11.87 13.83
N PRO A 25 27.34 10.91 12.92
CA PRO A 25 27.68 11.09 11.51
C PRO A 25 26.89 12.24 10.90
N ASP A 26 27.50 12.94 9.93
CA ASP A 26 26.92 14.10 9.23
C ASP A 26 25.59 13.78 8.52
N SER A 27 25.34 12.49 8.25
CA SER A 27 24.03 11.99 7.83
C SER A 27 23.81 10.56 8.34
N PHE A 28 22.59 10.28 8.80
CA PHE A 28 22.11 8.94 9.14
C PHE A 28 20.71 8.76 8.55
N TYR A 29 20.41 7.58 8.01
CA TYR A 29 19.07 7.23 7.53
C TYR A 29 18.52 6.00 8.26
N VAL A 30 17.20 5.95 8.43
CA VAL A 30 16.52 4.86 9.14
C VAL A 30 16.78 3.53 8.41
N GLY A 31 17.28 2.52 9.13
CA GLY A 31 17.62 1.21 8.57
C GLY A 31 19.03 1.08 7.98
N GLN A 32 19.85 2.15 8.05
CA GLN A 32 21.24 2.14 7.60
C GLN A 32 22.06 1.00 8.22
N ASP A 33 21.84 0.68 9.49
CA ASP A 33 22.50 -0.38 10.24
C ASP A 33 22.21 -1.79 9.70
N TYR A 34 21.04 -1.99 9.09
CA TYR A 34 20.65 -3.22 8.40
C TYR A 34 21.07 -3.26 6.93
N VAL A 35 21.15 -2.10 6.28
CA VAL A 35 21.65 -1.96 4.90
C VAL A 35 23.15 -2.19 4.83
N GLU A 36 23.91 -1.60 5.75
CA GLU A 36 25.37 -1.70 5.82
C GLU A 36 25.84 -3.00 6.49
N ASP A 37 24.90 -3.86 6.92
CA ASP A 37 25.22 -5.17 7.47
C ASP A 37 25.81 -6.08 6.39
N LYS A 38 27.10 -6.42 6.55
CA LYS A 38 27.84 -7.28 5.60
C LYS A 38 27.36 -8.73 5.64
N VAL A 39 26.72 -9.15 6.72
CA VAL A 39 26.27 -10.53 6.89
C VAL A 39 24.79 -10.63 6.52
N ARG A 40 24.52 -11.39 5.45
CA ARG A 40 23.17 -11.73 5.00
C ARG A 40 22.90 -13.21 5.28
N ILE A 41 21.73 -13.52 5.82
CA ILE A 41 21.31 -14.89 6.11
C ILE A 41 20.06 -15.26 5.31
N PRO A 42 19.97 -16.51 4.81
CA PRO A 42 18.76 -17.01 4.17
C PRO A 42 17.68 -17.26 5.21
N VAL A 43 16.55 -16.58 5.06
CA VAL A 43 15.39 -16.65 5.95
C VAL A 43 14.15 -16.96 5.11
N GLU A 44 13.42 -18.00 5.51
CA GLU A 44 12.10 -18.26 4.95
C GLU A 44 11.06 -17.44 5.71
N ILE A 45 10.36 -16.59 4.96
CA ILE A 45 9.22 -15.81 5.43
C ILE A 45 7.97 -16.65 5.21
N GLN A 46 7.22 -16.91 6.27
CA GLN A 46 5.99 -17.70 6.23
C GLN A 46 4.80 -16.85 6.68
N LEU A 47 3.78 -16.76 5.82
CA LEU A 47 2.53 -16.05 6.06
C LEU A 47 1.41 -17.06 6.19
N TYR A 48 0.54 -16.89 7.20
CA TYR A 48 -0.60 -17.76 7.42
C TYR A 48 -1.90 -16.97 7.38
N PHE A 49 -2.84 -17.42 6.55
CA PHE A 49 -4.14 -16.82 6.35
C PHE A 49 -5.24 -17.83 6.68
N PRO A 50 -6.22 -17.48 7.54
CA PRO A 50 -7.47 -18.22 7.63
C PRO A 50 -8.19 -18.09 6.29
N PHE A 51 -8.45 -19.21 5.62
CA PHE A 51 -8.97 -19.22 4.26
C PHE A 51 -9.99 -20.33 4.08
N SER A 52 -11.22 -19.95 3.75
CA SER A 52 -12.38 -20.85 3.69
C SER A 52 -12.62 -21.43 2.29
N ALA A 53 -11.96 -20.90 1.27
CA ALA A 53 -12.06 -21.39 -0.10
C ALA A 53 -10.90 -22.34 -0.40
N ASP A 54 -11.13 -23.33 -1.26
CA ASP A 54 -10.08 -24.23 -1.73
C ASP A 54 -9.20 -23.51 -2.76
N ILE A 55 -7.89 -23.52 -2.55
CA ILE A 55 -6.88 -22.94 -3.43
C ILE A 55 -5.89 -24.04 -3.82
N GLU A 56 -5.64 -24.15 -5.12
CA GLU A 56 -4.70 -25.14 -5.65
C GLU A 56 -3.28 -24.77 -5.21
N ASN A 57 -2.57 -25.75 -4.63
CA ASN A 57 -1.18 -25.60 -4.26
C ASN A 57 -0.34 -25.31 -5.51
N THR A 58 0.44 -24.24 -5.46
CA THR A 58 1.24 -23.80 -6.62
C THR A 58 2.51 -23.07 -6.19
N THR A 59 3.44 -22.93 -7.12
CA THR A 59 4.66 -22.16 -6.94
C THR A 59 4.71 -21.05 -7.98
N LEU A 60 4.84 -19.81 -7.52
CA LEU A 60 5.02 -18.64 -8.36
C LEU A 60 6.51 -18.31 -8.48
N ASN A 61 6.95 -17.97 -9.69
CA ASN A 61 8.29 -17.44 -9.95
C ASN A 61 8.18 -15.91 -10.13
N ILE A 62 8.56 -15.16 -9.10
CA ILE A 62 8.47 -13.69 -9.07
C ILE A 62 9.90 -13.16 -8.97
N GLU A 63 10.43 -12.53 -10.03
CA GLU A 63 11.77 -11.91 -10.01
C GLU A 63 12.90 -12.83 -9.50
N ASN A 64 12.93 -14.08 -9.97
CA ASN A 64 13.86 -15.14 -9.54
C ASN A 64 13.67 -15.62 -8.09
N LYS A 65 12.51 -15.34 -7.48
CA LYS A 65 12.10 -15.87 -6.19
C LYS A 65 10.97 -16.88 -6.39
N GLU A 66 11.13 -18.06 -5.80
CA GLU A 66 10.05 -19.03 -5.67
C GLU A 66 9.17 -18.66 -4.47
N VAL A 67 7.88 -18.45 -4.73
CA VAL A 67 6.85 -18.23 -3.71
C VAL A 67 5.88 -19.41 -3.74
N LYS A 68 5.88 -20.19 -2.66
CA LYS A 68 5.04 -21.37 -2.52
C LYS A 68 3.71 -21.00 -1.88
N LEU A 69 2.62 -21.42 -2.52
CA LEU A 69 1.25 -21.28 -2.08
C LEU A 69 0.76 -22.68 -1.70
N GLU A 70 0.52 -22.91 -0.41
CA GLU A 70 0.12 -24.22 0.12
C GLU A 70 -1.11 -24.06 1.00
N GLN A 71 -2.15 -24.86 0.80
CA GLN A 71 -3.29 -24.95 1.69
C GLN A 71 -3.30 -26.28 2.45
N ARG A 72 -3.59 -26.21 3.74
CA ARG A 72 -3.84 -27.38 4.59
C ARG A 72 -5.09 -27.12 5.43
N GLY A 73 -6.21 -27.72 5.03
CA GLY A 73 -7.52 -27.43 5.63
C GLY A 73 -7.88 -25.95 5.45
N ALA A 74 -8.33 -25.29 6.52
CA ALA A 74 -8.73 -23.89 6.50
C ALA A 74 -7.56 -22.88 6.58
N ILE A 75 -6.32 -23.34 6.43
CA ILE A 75 -5.12 -22.52 6.54
C ILE A 75 -4.42 -22.45 5.19
N PHE A 76 -4.38 -21.26 4.63
CA PHE A 76 -3.57 -20.94 3.47
C PHE A 76 -2.22 -20.39 3.93
N ARG A 77 -1.14 -21.05 3.52
CA ARG A 77 0.24 -20.70 3.82
C ARG A 77 0.92 -20.20 2.56
N VAL A 78 1.56 -19.05 2.69
CA VAL A 78 2.50 -18.53 1.69
C VAL A 78 3.89 -18.61 2.28
N SER A 79 4.86 -19.09 1.51
CA SER A 79 6.27 -19.09 1.94
C SER A 79 7.24 -18.76 0.82
N PHE A 80 8.29 -18.02 1.17
CA PHE A 80 9.36 -17.66 0.24
C PHE A 80 10.65 -17.38 0.99
N VAL A 81 11.80 -17.54 0.33
CA VAL A 81 13.12 -17.32 0.94
C VAL A 81 13.66 -15.96 0.54
N GLU A 82 14.23 -15.26 1.52
CA GLU A 82 14.91 -14.00 1.35
C GLU A 82 16.26 -13.98 2.07
N ASN A 83 17.21 -13.25 1.49
CA ASN A 83 18.48 -12.95 2.15
C ASN A 83 18.34 -11.63 2.91
N ILE A 84 18.22 -11.69 4.23
CA ILE A 84 18.04 -10.50 5.09
C ILE A 84 19.28 -10.25 5.96
N SER A 85 19.40 -9.04 6.52
CA SER A 85 20.46 -8.72 7.49
C SER A 85 20.37 -9.68 8.69
N GLU A 86 21.52 -10.22 9.10
CA GLU A 86 21.60 -10.99 10.34
C GLU A 86 21.22 -10.13 11.55
N LYS A 87 21.67 -8.87 11.59
CA LYS A 87 21.27 -7.91 12.63
C LYS A 87 19.76 -7.69 12.67
N LEU A 88 19.10 -7.54 11.52
CA LEU A 88 17.65 -7.40 11.45
C LEU A 88 16.96 -8.62 12.09
N PHE A 89 17.36 -9.82 11.70
CA PHE A 89 16.80 -11.06 12.27
C PHE A 89 17.01 -11.14 13.78
N GLN A 90 18.20 -10.79 14.27
CA GLN A 90 18.50 -10.79 15.71
C GLN A 90 17.69 -9.72 16.47
N ASN A 91 17.51 -8.53 15.89
CA ASN A 91 16.76 -7.44 16.50
C ASN A 91 15.26 -7.75 16.61
N ILE A 92 14.69 -8.38 15.57
CA ILE A 92 13.33 -8.91 15.61
C ILE A 92 13.24 -10.00 16.68
N SER A 93 14.17 -10.96 16.69
CA SER A 93 14.17 -12.08 17.62
C SER A 93 14.26 -11.70 19.09
N LYS A 94 14.98 -10.63 19.43
CA LYS A 94 15.23 -10.24 20.82
C LYS A 94 14.24 -9.18 21.31
N ASN A 95 13.95 -8.19 20.45
CA ASN A 95 13.33 -6.94 20.87
C ASN A 95 12.14 -6.51 19.99
N HIS A 96 11.75 -7.30 18.98
CA HIS A 96 10.73 -6.90 17.98
C HIS A 96 11.01 -5.53 17.35
N THR A 97 12.28 -5.24 17.13
CA THR A 97 12.73 -4.00 16.49
C THR A 97 13.06 -4.29 15.03
N GLY A 98 12.43 -3.55 14.11
CA GLY A 98 12.60 -3.74 12.67
C GLY A 98 11.55 -4.61 11.98
N ASP A 99 10.48 -4.99 12.68
CA ASP A 99 9.36 -5.78 12.14
C ASP A 99 8.77 -5.20 10.84
N ASP A 100 8.74 -3.87 10.71
CA ASP A 100 8.21 -3.18 9.53
C ASP A 100 9.03 -3.45 8.27
N TRP A 101 10.34 -3.75 8.40
CA TRP A 101 11.18 -4.13 7.26
C TRP A 101 10.77 -5.48 6.66
N VAL A 102 10.19 -6.39 7.46
CA VAL A 102 9.69 -7.68 6.97
C VAL A 102 8.49 -7.48 6.06
N LEU A 103 7.63 -6.53 6.40
CA LEU A 103 6.42 -6.22 5.64
C LEU A 103 6.74 -5.72 4.25
N GLY A 104 7.84 -4.98 4.06
CA GLY A 104 8.28 -4.62 2.72
C GLY A 104 8.44 -5.85 1.82
N TYR A 105 9.07 -6.92 2.31
CA TYR A 105 9.26 -8.16 1.53
C TYR A 105 7.93 -8.86 1.25
N VAL A 106 6.96 -8.74 2.16
CA VAL A 106 5.58 -9.23 1.97
C VAL A 106 4.85 -8.42 0.91
N SER A 107 4.93 -7.09 0.96
CA SER A 107 4.30 -6.18 0.01
C SER A 107 4.85 -6.36 -1.41
N GLU A 108 6.10 -6.79 -1.58
CA GLU A 108 6.67 -7.14 -2.88
C GLU A 108 5.98 -8.36 -3.53
N VAL A 109 5.56 -9.36 -2.74
CA VAL A 109 5.01 -10.63 -3.26
C VAL A 109 3.47 -10.67 -3.27
N LEU A 110 2.83 -9.98 -2.34
CA LEU A 110 1.38 -10.03 -2.12
C LEU A 110 0.53 -9.72 -3.37
N PRO A 111 0.90 -8.73 -4.22
CA PRO A 111 0.11 -8.45 -5.42
C PRO A 111 0.09 -9.61 -6.42
N TYR A 112 1.21 -10.32 -6.57
CA TYR A 112 1.30 -11.48 -7.45
C TYR A 112 0.51 -12.68 -6.90
N ILE A 113 0.53 -12.86 -5.57
CA ILE A 113 -0.28 -13.88 -4.89
C ILE A 113 -1.76 -13.59 -5.14
N ASN A 114 -2.20 -12.35 -4.94
CA ASN A 114 -3.57 -11.93 -5.21
C ASN A 114 -3.95 -12.16 -6.68
N GLN A 115 -3.06 -11.82 -7.61
CA GLN A 115 -3.31 -12.08 -9.03
C GLN A 115 -3.50 -13.58 -9.31
N GLU A 116 -2.74 -14.46 -8.66
CA GLU A 116 -2.92 -15.91 -8.78
C GLU A 116 -4.23 -16.39 -8.16
N ILE A 117 -4.59 -15.91 -6.96
CA ILE A 117 -5.90 -16.20 -6.34
C ILE A 117 -7.03 -15.80 -7.29
N LEU A 118 -6.93 -14.62 -7.92
CA LEU A 118 -7.92 -14.17 -8.89
C LEU A 118 -7.96 -15.06 -10.14
N LYS A 119 -6.81 -15.49 -10.67
CA LYS A 119 -6.76 -16.42 -11.80
C LYS A 119 -7.45 -17.74 -11.45
N GLN A 120 -7.15 -18.31 -10.28
CA GLN A 120 -7.78 -19.54 -9.81
C GLN A 120 -9.29 -19.37 -9.60
N ARG A 121 -9.73 -18.23 -9.03
CA ARG A 121 -11.16 -17.89 -8.90
C ARG A 121 -11.90 -18.02 -10.23
N TYR A 122 -11.35 -17.41 -11.28
CA TYR A 122 -12.00 -17.42 -12.59
C TYR A 122 -11.85 -18.77 -13.30
N ARG A 123 -10.73 -19.48 -13.09
CA ARG A 123 -10.51 -20.83 -13.65
C ARG A 123 -11.49 -21.86 -13.08
N HIS A 124 -11.74 -21.81 -11.78
CA HIS A 124 -12.57 -22.79 -11.07
C HIS A 124 -14.00 -22.32 -10.80
N ALA A 125 -14.36 -21.10 -11.23
CA ALA A 125 -15.63 -20.45 -10.89
C ALA A 125 -15.92 -20.44 -9.37
N HIS A 126 -14.87 -20.34 -8.55
CA HIS A 126 -14.97 -20.49 -7.09
C HIS A 126 -15.23 -19.13 -6.42
N PHE A 127 -16.50 -18.79 -6.19
CA PHE A 127 -16.91 -17.46 -5.71
C PHE A 127 -16.39 -17.06 -4.32
N LEU A 128 -16.05 -18.03 -3.46
CA LEU A 128 -15.45 -17.74 -2.14
C LEU A 128 -13.94 -17.38 -2.21
N LEU A 129 -13.26 -17.57 -3.35
CA LEU A 129 -11.87 -17.14 -3.50
C LEU A 129 -11.82 -15.60 -3.49
N LYS A 130 -11.18 -15.05 -2.48
CA LYS A 130 -11.02 -13.60 -2.30
C LYS A 130 -9.55 -13.23 -2.16
N THR A 131 -9.21 -12.02 -2.60
CA THR A 131 -7.89 -11.44 -2.36
C THR A 131 -7.64 -11.27 -0.86
N ILE A 132 -6.36 -11.17 -0.51
CA ILE A 132 -5.85 -11.03 0.85
C ILE A 132 -4.98 -9.77 0.95
N THR A 133 -4.96 -9.18 2.13
CA THR A 133 -4.13 -8.04 2.49
C THR A 133 -3.03 -8.46 3.46
N ALA A 134 -2.04 -7.61 3.68
CA ALA A 134 -1.08 -7.82 4.77
C ALA A 134 -1.78 -7.85 6.14
N LEU A 135 -2.91 -7.16 6.31
CA LEU A 135 -3.67 -7.16 7.57
C LEU A 135 -4.42 -8.48 7.82
N ASP A 136 -4.66 -9.29 6.77
CA ASP A 136 -5.27 -10.62 6.89
C ASP A 136 -4.27 -11.69 7.38
N ILE A 137 -2.98 -11.34 7.51
CA ILE A 137 -1.95 -12.25 8.01
C ILE A 137 -2.21 -12.52 9.49
N SER A 138 -2.68 -13.73 9.79
CA SER A 138 -2.90 -14.18 11.16
C SER A 138 -1.60 -14.51 11.89
N GLN A 139 -0.59 -14.98 11.16
CA GLN A 139 0.74 -15.26 11.70
C GLN A 139 1.82 -14.98 10.65
N LEU A 140 2.87 -14.28 11.08
CA LEU A 140 4.06 -13.96 10.30
C LEU A 140 5.29 -14.54 11.00
N TRP A 141 5.96 -15.48 10.34
CA TRP A 141 7.13 -16.16 10.89
C TRP A 141 8.37 -15.99 10.00
N LEU A 142 9.52 -15.80 10.65
CA LEU A 142 10.84 -15.86 10.04
C LEU A 142 11.52 -17.16 10.48
N VAL A 143 11.99 -17.96 9.52
CA VAL A 143 12.73 -19.19 9.79
C VAL A 143 14.13 -19.09 9.19
N ASN A 144 15.15 -18.98 10.03
CA ASN A 144 16.54 -19.01 9.57
C ASN A 144 16.86 -20.39 8.97
N GLN A 145 17.24 -20.44 7.70
CA GLN A 145 17.46 -21.70 7.01
C GLN A 145 18.71 -22.45 7.49
N ASN A 146 19.69 -21.74 8.05
CA ASN A 146 20.93 -22.31 8.56
C ASN A 146 20.73 -22.91 9.95
N THR A 147 20.10 -22.16 10.86
CA THR A 147 19.96 -22.57 12.28
C THR A 147 18.63 -23.23 12.60
N LYS A 148 17.65 -23.14 11.69
CA LYS A 148 16.24 -23.51 11.88
C LYS A 148 15.55 -22.75 13.02
N GLN A 149 16.16 -21.67 13.52
CA GLN A 149 15.53 -20.79 14.49
C GLN A 149 14.29 -20.12 13.88
N LYS A 150 13.17 -20.20 14.61
CA LYS A 150 11.89 -19.64 14.21
C LYS A 150 11.54 -18.45 15.11
N VAL A 151 11.20 -17.32 14.49
CA VAL A 151 10.89 -16.05 15.17
C VAL A 151 9.55 -15.55 14.65
N GLN A 152 8.64 -15.19 15.57
CA GLN A 152 7.38 -14.55 15.20
C GLN A 152 7.59 -13.04 15.07
N VAL A 153 7.08 -12.43 14.01
CA VAL A 153 7.04 -10.97 13.87
C VAL A 153 5.82 -10.45 14.62
N ALA A 154 5.93 -9.30 15.30
CA ALA A 154 4.80 -8.70 16.02
C ALA A 154 3.85 -8.01 15.04
N TRP A 155 3.00 -8.83 14.41
CA TRP A 155 2.04 -8.44 13.38
C TRP A 155 0.70 -9.18 13.55
N PRO A 156 -0.46 -8.55 13.24
CA PRO A 156 -0.66 -7.16 12.83
C PRO A 156 -0.49 -6.16 13.98
N LYS A 157 0.04 -4.97 13.68
CA LYS A 157 0.05 -3.86 14.65
C LYS A 157 -1.35 -3.23 14.71
N ALA A 158 -1.78 -2.87 15.91
CA ALA A 158 -3.01 -2.10 16.07
C ALA A 158 -2.86 -0.73 15.39
N ILE A 159 -3.72 -0.45 14.42
CA ILE A 159 -3.80 0.86 13.79
C ILE A 159 -4.78 1.70 14.61
N ALA A 160 -4.36 2.90 15.00
CA ALA A 160 -5.24 3.80 15.73
C ALA A 160 -6.44 4.19 14.86
N ASN A 161 -7.60 4.36 15.50
CA ASN A 161 -8.77 4.94 14.85
C ASN A 161 -8.38 6.28 14.22
N PHE A 162 -8.95 6.60 13.05
CA PHE A 162 -8.74 7.89 12.38
C PHE A 162 -9.91 8.85 12.72
N PRO A 163 -9.78 9.72 13.74
CA PRO A 163 -10.98 10.25 14.40
C PRO A 163 -11.70 11.47 13.75
N PRO A 164 -11.10 12.34 12.90
CA PRO A 164 -11.84 13.50 12.37
C PRO A 164 -12.84 13.18 11.23
N ALA A 165 -12.64 12.07 10.50
CA ALA A 165 -13.46 11.75 9.33
C ALA A 165 -14.85 11.23 9.71
N ALA A 166 -14.99 10.54 10.85
CA ALA A 166 -16.24 9.92 11.28
C ALA A 166 -17.33 10.94 11.66
N GLU A 167 -16.94 12.11 12.17
CA GLU A 167 -17.88 13.19 12.49
C GLU A 167 -18.42 13.86 11.23
N LEU A 168 -17.57 14.05 10.22
CA LEU A 168 -17.92 14.61 8.91
C LEU A 168 -18.67 13.61 8.02
N ALA A 169 -18.39 12.31 8.15
CA ALA A 169 -18.97 11.24 7.33
C ALA A 169 -20.50 11.24 7.35
N LYS A 170 -21.12 11.61 8.48
CA LYS A 170 -22.59 11.67 8.64
C LYS A 170 -23.27 12.59 7.62
N ASN A 171 -22.57 13.60 7.11
CA ASN A 171 -23.10 14.51 6.08
C ASN A 171 -22.91 13.97 4.65
N TYR A 172 -22.18 12.86 4.51
CA TYR A 172 -21.67 12.34 3.24
C TYR A 172 -22.00 10.86 2.97
N ASP A 173 -22.69 10.18 3.89
CA ASP A 173 -23.03 8.75 3.78
C ASP A 173 -23.77 8.38 2.47
N ASP A 174 -24.55 9.32 1.90
CA ASP A 174 -25.30 9.11 0.65
C ASP A 174 -24.56 9.57 -0.62
N LYS A 175 -23.33 10.09 -0.51
CA LYS A 175 -22.58 10.55 -1.69
C LYS A 175 -21.91 9.38 -2.39
N ILE A 176 -22.53 8.95 -3.49
CA ILE A 176 -22.05 7.81 -4.30
C ILE A 176 -20.58 7.97 -4.72
N TYR A 177 -20.13 9.18 -5.09
CA TYR A 177 -18.73 9.38 -5.46
C TYR A 177 -17.76 9.18 -4.29
N LEU A 178 -18.12 9.55 -3.05
CA LEU A 178 -17.27 9.27 -1.89
C LEU A 178 -17.21 7.77 -1.57
N ARG A 179 -18.34 7.07 -1.72
CA ARG A 179 -18.36 5.61 -1.59
C ARG A 179 -17.48 4.94 -2.65
N ASP A 180 -17.55 5.37 -3.90
CA ASP A 180 -16.78 4.77 -4.99
C ASP A 180 -15.27 5.01 -4.82
N ILE A 181 -14.82 6.17 -4.34
CA ILE A 181 -13.39 6.39 -4.04
C ILE A 181 -12.91 5.56 -2.84
N ILE A 182 -13.75 5.35 -1.82
CA ILE A 182 -13.43 4.47 -0.69
C ILE A 182 -13.31 3.02 -1.17
N ASP A 183 -14.24 2.55 -2.00
CA ASP A 183 -14.15 1.23 -2.65
C ASP A 183 -12.88 1.08 -3.49
N ALA A 184 -12.47 2.15 -4.18
CA ALA A 184 -11.22 2.18 -4.95
C ALA A 184 -9.99 2.02 -4.05
N ILE A 185 -9.95 2.74 -2.93
CA ILE A 185 -8.90 2.66 -1.91
C ILE A 185 -8.84 1.26 -1.30
N ASN A 186 -9.99 0.69 -0.92
CA ASN A 186 -10.07 -0.66 -0.40
C ASN A 186 -9.55 -1.68 -1.42
N SER A 187 -9.98 -1.56 -2.68
CA SER A 187 -9.51 -2.42 -3.78
C SER A 187 -8.00 -2.30 -4.01
N PHE A 188 -7.45 -1.08 -3.89
CA PHE A 188 -6.02 -0.81 -3.99
C PHE A 188 -5.22 -1.56 -2.91
N PHE A 189 -5.63 -1.48 -1.64
CA PHE A 189 -4.95 -2.18 -0.55
C PHE A 189 -5.10 -3.71 -0.63
N ASN A 190 -6.17 -4.19 -1.27
CA ASN A 190 -6.37 -5.60 -1.62
C ASN A 190 -5.61 -6.06 -2.87
N SER A 191 -4.76 -5.20 -3.45
CA SER A 191 -4.05 -5.46 -4.72
C SER A 191 -4.98 -5.80 -5.91
N ASN A 192 -6.27 -5.48 -5.81
CA ASN A 192 -7.22 -5.60 -6.91
C ASN A 192 -7.20 -4.30 -7.71
N TYR A 193 -6.06 -4.03 -8.37
CA TYR A 193 -5.81 -2.75 -9.05
C TYR A 193 -6.75 -2.50 -10.22
N GLU A 194 -7.20 -3.55 -10.91
CA GLU A 194 -8.18 -3.43 -11.99
C GLU A 194 -9.53 -2.88 -11.48
N GLU A 195 -10.02 -3.41 -10.35
CA GLU A 195 -11.24 -2.90 -9.73
C GLU A 195 -11.04 -1.52 -9.12
N SER A 196 -9.87 -1.26 -8.52
CA SER A 196 -9.49 0.07 -8.04
C SER A 196 -9.59 1.12 -9.16
N ILE A 197 -9.01 0.85 -10.33
CA ILE A 197 -9.04 1.74 -11.50
C ILE A 197 -10.48 1.98 -12.00
N ARG A 198 -11.32 0.93 -12.06
CA ARG A 198 -12.74 1.07 -12.42
C ARG A 198 -13.49 1.99 -11.46
N LYS A 199 -13.26 1.82 -10.17
CA LYS A 199 -13.89 2.59 -9.11
C LYS A 199 -13.42 4.04 -9.05
N ILE A 200 -12.13 4.32 -9.29
CA ILE A 200 -11.60 5.70 -9.44
C ILE A 200 -12.38 6.45 -10.53
N ILE A 201 -12.57 5.81 -11.69
CA ILE A 201 -13.28 6.44 -12.82
C ILE A 201 -14.77 6.59 -12.55
N THR A 202 -15.40 5.58 -11.95
CA THR A 202 -16.81 5.65 -11.58
C THR A 202 -17.06 6.77 -10.58
N SER A 203 -16.14 6.95 -9.62
CA SER A 203 -16.13 8.05 -8.65
C SER A 203 -16.08 9.42 -9.34
N ALA A 204 -15.19 9.60 -10.32
CA ALA A 204 -15.08 10.85 -11.08
C ALA A 204 -16.34 11.14 -11.92
N GLU A 205 -16.89 10.12 -12.60
CA GLU A 205 -18.12 10.24 -13.39
C GLU A 205 -19.33 10.62 -12.52
N THR A 206 -19.45 9.99 -11.36
CA THR A 206 -20.53 10.26 -10.41
C THR A 206 -20.40 11.63 -9.78
N PHE A 207 -19.17 12.08 -9.51
CA PHE A 207 -18.91 13.43 -9.02
C PHE A 207 -19.38 14.49 -10.04
N ILE A 208 -19.00 14.34 -11.30
CA ILE A 208 -19.45 15.20 -12.41
C ILE A 208 -20.97 15.29 -12.47
N LYS A 209 -21.66 14.15 -12.34
CA LYS A 209 -23.12 14.10 -12.33
C LYS A 209 -23.70 14.81 -11.11
N SER A 210 -23.15 14.56 -9.93
CA SER A 210 -23.66 15.09 -8.65
C SER A 210 -23.58 16.61 -8.56
N TYR A 211 -22.56 17.20 -9.18
CA TYR A 211 -22.36 18.65 -9.22
C TYR A 211 -22.88 19.30 -10.51
N ASN A 212 -23.57 18.55 -11.38
CA ASN A 212 -24.13 19.03 -12.66
C ASN A 212 -23.08 19.68 -13.58
N LEU A 213 -21.89 19.07 -13.69
CA LEU A 213 -20.75 19.63 -14.43
C LEU A 213 -20.73 19.29 -15.91
N LYS A 214 -21.76 18.61 -16.39
CA LYS A 214 -21.82 18.16 -17.78
C LYS A 214 -21.84 19.36 -18.72
N VAL A 215 -21.03 19.27 -19.77
CA VAL A 215 -20.99 20.28 -20.83
C VAL A 215 -22.13 20.02 -21.83
N GLN A 216 -22.89 21.06 -22.19
CA GLN A 216 -23.89 20.95 -23.27
C GLN A 216 -23.21 20.73 -24.63
N LYS A 217 -23.69 19.74 -25.40
CA LYS A 217 -23.00 19.10 -26.55
C LYS A 217 -22.62 20.01 -27.74
N SER A 218 -21.56 19.59 -28.45
CA SER A 218 -21.43 19.72 -29.92
C SER A 218 -21.09 18.42 -30.68
N THR A 219 -20.47 17.39 -30.09
CA THR A 219 -20.12 16.12 -30.79
C THR A 219 -20.11 14.87 -29.88
N TYR A 220 -20.12 13.66 -30.48
CA TYR A 220 -20.36 12.35 -29.81
C TYR A 220 -19.14 11.71 -29.11
N LYS A 221 -17.91 12.15 -29.37
CA LYS A 221 -16.71 11.91 -28.53
C LYS A 221 -16.49 13.20 -27.73
N THR A 222 -16.50 13.27 -26.40
CA THR A 222 -16.63 12.33 -25.28
C THR A 222 -17.05 13.22 -24.10
N ASP A 223 -18.35 13.26 -23.74
CA ASP A 223 -18.92 14.17 -22.69
C ASP A 223 -18.07 14.18 -21.40
N PHE A 224 -17.57 13.00 -21.02
CA PHE A 224 -16.67 12.85 -19.88
C PHE A 224 -15.31 13.55 -20.06
N GLU A 225 -14.67 13.38 -21.22
CA GLU A 225 -13.34 13.96 -21.49
C GLU A 225 -13.38 15.48 -21.50
N GLU A 226 -14.34 16.07 -22.22
CA GLU A 226 -14.50 17.53 -22.26
C GLU A 226 -14.81 18.08 -20.87
N THR A 227 -15.65 17.39 -20.11
CA THR A 227 -16.00 17.77 -18.75
C THR A 227 -14.80 17.72 -17.80
N VAL A 228 -14.01 16.63 -17.83
CA VAL A 228 -12.79 16.48 -17.03
C VAL A 228 -11.80 17.58 -17.39
N ARG A 229 -11.57 17.84 -18.69
CA ARG A 229 -10.66 18.88 -19.16
C ARG A 229 -11.10 20.29 -18.76
N ARG A 230 -12.41 20.54 -18.68
CA ARG A 230 -12.94 21.86 -18.30
C ARG A 230 -12.96 22.08 -16.80
N HIS A 231 -13.31 21.07 -16.00
CA HIS A 231 -13.63 21.24 -14.58
C HIS A 231 -12.60 20.64 -13.62
N MET A 232 -11.68 19.82 -14.11
CA MET A 232 -10.67 19.12 -13.29
C MET A 232 -9.24 19.43 -13.73
N ASN A 233 -9.04 20.52 -14.48
CA ASN A 233 -7.73 20.98 -14.96
C ASN A 233 -6.95 21.68 -13.83
N ILE A 234 -6.53 20.89 -12.84
CA ILE A 234 -5.89 21.37 -11.61
C ILE A 234 -4.51 20.74 -11.52
N THR A 235 -3.48 21.58 -11.38
CA THR A 235 -2.12 21.12 -11.11
C THR A 235 -2.00 20.79 -9.63
N CYS A 236 -1.67 19.55 -9.33
CA CYS A 236 -1.62 19.08 -7.95
C CYS A 236 -0.23 19.36 -7.36
N PRO A 237 -0.11 20.12 -6.26
CA PRO A 237 1.18 20.57 -5.73
C PRO A 237 2.14 19.43 -5.38
N MET A 238 1.59 18.30 -4.91
CA MET A 238 2.38 17.15 -4.45
C MET A 238 3.00 16.34 -5.60
N THR A 239 2.34 16.29 -6.76
CA THR A 239 2.79 15.47 -7.90
C THR A 239 3.32 16.29 -9.06
N THR A 240 3.03 17.59 -9.09
CA THR A 240 3.23 18.49 -10.26
C THR A 240 2.49 18.05 -11.52
N GLU A 241 1.66 17.00 -11.42
CA GLU A 241 0.85 16.48 -12.51
C GLU A 241 -0.50 17.18 -12.56
N ASN A 242 -1.06 17.24 -13.77
CA ASN A 242 -2.40 17.74 -13.99
C ASN A 242 -3.45 16.65 -13.72
N ALA A 243 -4.43 16.94 -12.88
CA ALA A 243 -5.45 15.96 -12.51
C ALA A 243 -6.26 15.49 -13.73
N ALA A 244 -6.59 16.36 -14.68
CA ALA A 244 -7.32 15.99 -15.89
C ALA A 244 -6.54 15.00 -16.75
N ASP A 245 -5.23 15.20 -16.91
CA ASP A 245 -4.38 14.28 -17.68
C ASP A 245 -4.36 12.87 -17.08
N VAL A 246 -4.20 12.77 -15.76
CA VAL A 246 -4.12 11.46 -15.11
C VAL A 246 -5.47 10.78 -15.03
N ILE A 247 -6.56 11.52 -14.79
CA ILE A 247 -7.92 10.97 -14.84
C ILE A 247 -8.19 10.42 -16.25
N MET A 248 -7.79 11.13 -17.30
CA MET A 248 -7.95 10.64 -18.69
C MET A 248 -7.07 9.43 -19.00
N ALA A 249 -5.83 9.39 -18.52
CA ALA A 249 -4.97 8.21 -18.65
C ALA A 249 -5.55 7.00 -17.91
N THR A 250 -6.12 7.22 -16.73
CA THR A 250 -6.79 6.19 -15.93
C THR A 250 -8.07 5.73 -16.63
N TYR A 251 -8.83 6.64 -17.25
CA TYR A 251 -10.04 6.34 -18.03
C TYR A 251 -9.72 5.45 -19.22
N LYS A 252 -8.65 5.75 -19.96
CA LYS A 252 -8.17 4.89 -21.05
C LYS A 252 -7.83 3.50 -20.52
N THR A 253 -7.05 3.42 -19.45
CA THR A 253 -6.69 2.13 -18.84
C THR A 253 -7.91 1.34 -18.40
N ARG A 254 -8.93 2.01 -17.82
CA ARG A 254 -10.20 1.39 -17.45
C ARG A 254 -10.90 0.79 -18.67
N ASN A 255 -10.93 1.50 -19.79
CA ASN A 255 -11.54 0.99 -21.02
C ASN A 255 -10.79 -0.22 -21.57
N ASP A 256 -9.45 -0.17 -21.58
CA ASP A 256 -8.64 -1.31 -22.02
C ASP A 256 -8.91 -2.56 -21.13
N ILE A 257 -9.09 -2.39 -19.82
CA ILE A 257 -9.43 -3.49 -18.89
C ILE A 257 -10.83 -4.05 -19.17
N VAL A 258 -11.82 -3.19 -19.40
CA VAL A 258 -13.24 -3.58 -19.51
C VAL A 258 -13.58 -4.10 -20.90
N HIS A 259 -13.03 -3.49 -21.94
CA HIS A 259 -13.41 -3.75 -23.33
C HIS A 259 -12.37 -4.57 -24.09
N ASP A 260 -11.09 -4.41 -23.76
CA ASP A 260 -10.00 -5.07 -24.51
C ASP A 260 -9.37 -6.24 -23.74
N GLY A 261 -9.91 -6.59 -22.57
CA GLY A 261 -9.44 -7.70 -21.74
C GLY A 261 -8.03 -7.49 -21.18
N LYS A 262 -7.53 -6.25 -21.14
CA LYS A 262 -6.21 -5.93 -20.59
C LYS A 262 -6.12 -6.41 -19.14
N ARG A 263 -5.09 -7.21 -18.84
CA ARG A 263 -4.68 -7.55 -17.48
C ARG A 263 -3.46 -6.75 -17.11
N LEU A 264 -3.51 -6.08 -15.96
CA LEU A 264 -2.41 -5.22 -15.53
C LEU A 264 -1.32 -6.04 -14.84
N ASP A 265 -0.07 -5.70 -15.14
CA ASP A 265 1.03 -6.03 -14.27
C ASP A 265 0.79 -5.36 -12.89
N PRO A 266 1.05 -6.04 -11.76
CA PRO A 266 0.80 -5.46 -10.44
C PRO A 266 1.52 -4.13 -10.19
N LYS A 267 2.73 -3.92 -10.70
CA LYS A 267 3.46 -2.66 -10.53
C LYS A 267 2.83 -1.53 -11.34
N GLU A 268 2.43 -1.81 -12.58
CA GLU A 268 1.70 -0.87 -13.42
C GLU A 268 0.36 -0.48 -12.76
N GLY A 269 -0.40 -1.48 -12.32
CA GLY A 269 -1.69 -1.27 -11.65
C GLY A 269 -1.57 -0.47 -10.37
N LYS A 270 -0.59 -0.78 -9.52
CA LYS A 270 -0.31 0.01 -8.31
C LYS A 270 0.02 1.46 -8.62
N LYS A 271 0.89 1.72 -9.61
CA LYS A 271 1.27 3.08 -10.00
C LYS A 271 0.06 3.89 -10.49
N ILE A 272 -0.77 3.31 -11.37
CA ILE A 272 -1.95 3.98 -11.92
C ILE A 272 -2.99 4.20 -10.82
N GLY A 273 -3.30 3.17 -10.02
CA GLY A 273 -4.26 3.24 -8.93
C GLY A 273 -3.88 4.30 -7.88
N LYS A 274 -2.63 4.32 -7.43
CA LYS A 274 -2.12 5.31 -6.48
C LYS A 274 -2.31 6.74 -7.00
N LYS A 275 -1.86 7.01 -8.23
CA LYS A 275 -1.99 8.34 -8.84
C LYS A 275 -3.44 8.75 -9.03
N GLY A 276 -4.28 7.84 -9.52
CA GLY A 276 -5.69 8.09 -9.74
C GLY A 276 -6.44 8.42 -8.44
N ILE A 277 -6.17 7.70 -7.35
CA ILE A 277 -6.76 7.99 -6.02
C ILE A 277 -6.38 9.41 -5.57
N HIS A 278 -5.08 9.73 -5.55
CA HIS A 278 -4.60 11.06 -5.14
C HIS A 278 -5.25 12.18 -5.93
N LEU A 279 -5.27 12.07 -7.26
CA LEU A 279 -5.70 13.17 -8.11
C LEU A 279 -7.22 13.34 -8.12
N VAL A 280 -8.00 12.27 -7.92
CA VAL A 280 -9.44 12.40 -7.71
C VAL A 280 -9.75 13.06 -6.36
N LEU A 281 -9.01 12.71 -5.29
CA LEU A 281 -9.15 13.38 -4.00
C LEU A 281 -8.70 14.85 -4.07
N ASP A 282 -7.66 15.16 -4.84
CA ASP A 282 -7.26 16.55 -5.13
C ASP A 282 -8.36 17.32 -5.85
N VAL A 283 -9.05 16.72 -6.83
CA VAL A 283 -10.23 17.34 -7.43
C VAL A 283 -11.27 17.65 -6.36
N TYR A 284 -11.59 16.72 -5.45
CA TYR A 284 -12.59 16.95 -4.40
C TYR A 284 -12.19 18.06 -3.42
N LYS A 285 -10.90 18.17 -3.07
CA LYS A 285 -10.37 19.24 -2.21
C LYS A 285 -10.41 20.62 -2.88
N ASN A 286 -10.32 20.67 -4.21
CA ASN A 286 -10.25 21.92 -4.95
C ASN A 286 -11.58 22.31 -5.62
N TYR A 287 -12.59 21.43 -5.57
CA TYR A 287 -13.87 21.65 -6.24
C TYR A 287 -14.95 22.12 -5.25
N GLY A 288 -15.51 23.31 -5.51
CA GLY A 288 -16.70 23.83 -4.83
C GLY A 288 -16.45 24.64 -3.53
N THR A 289 -17.51 25.29 -3.05
CA THR A 289 -17.54 26.10 -1.81
C THR A 289 -17.78 25.27 -0.55
N ASP A 290 -17.95 23.95 -0.68
CA ASP A 290 -18.24 23.05 0.43
C ASP A 290 -16.96 22.69 1.20
N GLU A 291 -16.67 23.45 2.25
CA GLU A 291 -15.49 23.26 3.11
C GLU A 291 -15.46 21.90 3.81
N ASP A 292 -16.62 21.29 4.09
CA ASP A 292 -16.69 20.00 4.76
C ASP A 292 -16.24 18.88 3.81
N LEU A 293 -16.55 18.97 2.52
CA LEU A 293 -16.09 18.01 1.51
C LEU A 293 -14.57 18.08 1.38
N LYS A 294 -14.01 19.29 1.37
CA LYS A 294 -12.56 19.48 1.27
C LYS A 294 -11.85 18.85 2.47
N ARG A 295 -12.37 19.09 3.68
CA ARG A 295 -11.84 18.49 4.91
C ARG A 295 -11.96 16.96 4.87
N TYR A 296 -13.11 16.44 4.45
CA TYR A 296 -13.32 14.99 4.33
C TYR A 296 -12.34 14.35 3.35
N ALA A 297 -12.19 14.92 2.15
CA ALA A 297 -11.25 14.43 1.14
C ALA A 297 -9.78 14.52 1.61
N PHE A 298 -9.42 15.59 2.32
CA PHE A 298 -8.10 15.74 2.95
C PHE A 298 -7.83 14.65 3.99
N PHE A 299 -8.80 14.38 4.86
CA PHE A 299 -8.68 13.33 5.87
C PHE A 299 -8.60 11.94 5.25
N LEU A 300 -9.40 11.67 4.22
CA LEU A 300 -9.38 10.39 3.50
C LEU A 300 -8.05 10.17 2.77
N GLU A 301 -7.49 11.21 2.14
CA GLU A 301 -6.17 11.14 1.54
C GLU A 301 -5.08 10.91 2.59
N GLY A 302 -5.16 11.59 3.75
CA GLY A 302 -4.23 11.38 4.85
C GLY A 302 -4.24 9.94 5.36
N GLN A 303 -5.42 9.32 5.48
CA GLN A 303 -5.54 7.89 5.77
C GLN A 303 -4.87 7.03 4.69
N PHE A 304 -5.20 7.29 3.43
CA PHE A 304 -4.63 6.56 2.30
C PHE A 304 -3.10 6.62 2.32
N MET A 305 -2.52 7.82 2.46
CA MET A 305 -1.06 8.01 2.55
C MET A 305 -0.46 7.31 3.75
N PHE A 306 -1.09 7.41 4.93
CA PHE A 306 -0.60 6.74 6.12
C PHE A 306 -0.57 5.22 5.94
N HIS A 307 -1.66 4.63 5.44
CA HIS A 307 -1.72 3.20 5.16
C HIS A 307 -0.79 2.79 4.03
N GLU A 308 -0.62 3.62 3.00
CA GLU A 308 0.30 3.35 1.89
C GLU A 308 1.75 3.41 2.34
N GLN A 309 2.10 4.31 3.26
CA GLN A 309 3.43 4.35 3.88
C GLN A 309 3.64 3.17 4.83
N PHE A 310 2.62 2.83 5.61
CA PHE A 310 2.66 1.74 6.59
C PHE A 310 2.72 0.35 5.93
N LEU A 311 2.05 0.18 4.78
CA LEU A 311 2.00 -1.07 3.99
C LEU A 311 2.91 -1.03 2.75
N GLY A 312 3.70 0.04 2.58
CA GLY A 312 4.33 0.42 1.31
C GLY A 312 5.60 -0.31 0.89
N ASP A 313 5.96 -0.14 -0.39
CA ASP A 313 7.12 -0.73 -1.07
C ASP A 313 8.48 -0.18 -0.60
N SER A 314 8.48 0.88 0.21
CA SER A 314 9.68 1.64 0.61
C SER A 314 10.34 1.14 1.90
N LEU A 315 9.87 0.01 2.44
CA LEU A 315 10.42 -0.61 3.65
C LEU A 315 11.09 -1.97 3.35
N THR A 316 11.59 -2.22 2.13
CA THR A 316 12.59 -3.28 1.96
C THR A 316 13.99 -2.71 2.08
N LEU A 317 14.87 -3.45 2.75
CA LEU A 317 16.30 -3.12 2.77
C LEU A 317 16.86 -3.06 1.35
N LYS A 318 16.34 -3.87 0.42
CA LYS A 318 16.72 -3.86 -0.99
C LYS A 318 16.37 -2.54 -1.70
N TRP A 319 15.21 -1.97 -1.42
CA TRP A 319 14.83 -0.66 -1.94
C TRP A 319 15.73 0.42 -1.36
N LEU A 320 15.95 0.40 -0.04
CA LEU A 320 16.77 1.38 0.67
C LEU A 320 18.25 1.33 0.23
N GLU A 321 18.80 0.13 0.03
CA GLU A 321 20.12 -0.09 -0.59
C GLU A 321 20.21 0.61 -1.94
N LYS A 322 19.21 0.41 -2.81
CA LYS A 322 19.21 1.00 -4.16
C LYS A 322 19.04 2.51 -4.15
N SER A 323 18.27 3.08 -3.23
CA SER A 323 18.00 4.53 -3.18
C SER A 323 19.14 5.32 -2.55
N GLU A 324 19.76 4.81 -1.48
CA GLU A 324 20.78 5.54 -0.73
C GLU A 324 22.22 5.25 -1.21
N LEU A 325 22.52 4.04 -1.70
CA LEU A 325 23.85 3.77 -2.27
C LEU A 325 24.06 4.46 -3.61
N LYS A 326 23.01 4.59 -4.44
CA LYS A 326 23.11 5.35 -5.71
C LYS A 326 23.41 6.82 -5.49
N LYS A 327 22.78 7.46 -4.48
CA LYS A 327 23.08 8.85 -4.10
C LYS A 327 24.52 9.06 -3.66
N LYS A 328 25.18 8.06 -3.06
CA LYS A 328 26.61 8.14 -2.68
C LYS A 328 27.57 7.95 -3.86
N VAL A 329 27.13 7.30 -4.94
CA VAL A 329 27.95 7.10 -6.15
C VAL A 329 27.92 8.33 -7.05
N ASP A 330 26.81 9.06 -7.11
CA ASP A 330 26.66 10.26 -7.94
C ASP A 330 27.26 11.55 -7.30
N VAL A 331 27.88 11.45 -6.12
CA VAL A 331 28.50 12.57 -5.38
C VAL A 331 30.04 12.45 -5.34
N ASN A 332 30.62 11.43 -5.97
CA ASN A 332 32.05 11.31 -6.26
C ASN A 332 32.28 11.40 -7.77
#